data_AF-A0A2T1GEP9-F1
#
_entry.id   AF-A0A2T1GEP9-F1
#
_cell.length_a   1.000
_cell.length_b   1.000
_cell.length_c   1.000
_cell.angle_alpha   90.00
_cell.angle_beta   90.00
_cell.angle_gamma   90.00
#
_symmetry.space_group_name_H-M   'P 1'
#
loop_
_entity.id
_entity.type
_entity.pdbx_description
1 polymer ?
#
loop_
_entity_poly.entity_id
_entity_poly.type
_entity_poly.pdbx_seq_one_letter_code
_entity_poly.pdbx_strand_id
1 'polypeptide(L)'
;MAAGLILLLGNIPYILSIRRGDTRPNRVTWGIWTTIGFILVGSYYAIGATNTLWLPIAQVISQLIITCYAFKYSKGRWQRLDRICLAGAGLSLLLWWRSGSPLVALAMNIAMDILGAIPTIKKIYYEPDSEDLLFWVMAFSASVLNLLAIESFTLSFLLFPLYLFMLNITVLILLTRPRWSQLWG
;
A
#
# COMPACT_ATOMS: atom_id res chain seq x y z
N MET A 1 8.62 -4.04 18.77
CA MET A 1 7.85 -2.94 19.37
C MET A 1 8.30 -1.56 18.88
N ALA A 2 9.56 -1.15 19.07
CA ALA A 2 10.06 0.17 18.66
C ALA A 2 9.79 0.52 17.17
N ALA A 3 10.07 -0.41 16.24
CA ALA A 3 9.81 -0.20 14.81
C ALA A 3 8.33 0.09 14.48
N GLY A 4 7.39 -0.58 15.16
CA GLY A 4 5.96 -0.33 14.99
C GLY A 4 5.55 1.06 15.49
N LEU A 5 6.14 1.52 16.60
CA LEU A 5 5.89 2.86 17.14
C LEU A 5 6.41 3.94 16.19
N ILE A 6 7.61 3.76 15.65
CA ILE A 6 8.21 4.66 14.65
C ILE A 6 7.30 4.74 13.42
N LEU A 7 6.78 3.61 12.94
CA LEU A 7 5.86 3.58 11.80
C LEU A 7 4.58 4.37 12.09
N LEU A 8 3.95 4.18 13.26
CA LEU A 8 2.75 4.93 13.64
C LEU A 8 3.00 6.43 13.71
N LEU A 9 4.12 6.84 14.31
CA LEU A 9 4.51 8.25 14.43
C LEU A 9 4.87 8.85 13.07
N GLY A 10 5.56 8.09 12.22
CA GLY A 10 5.96 8.50 10.86
C GLY A 10 4.78 8.75 9.92
N ASN A 11 3.60 8.19 10.21
CA ASN A 11 2.37 8.44 9.46
C ASN A 11 1.64 9.71 9.88
N ILE A 12 2.02 10.36 10.99
CA ILE A 12 1.37 11.59 11.48
C ILE A 12 1.38 12.71 10.43
N PRO A 13 2.51 13.04 9.78
CA PRO A 13 2.53 14.09 8.74
C PRO A 13 1.54 13.81 7.61
N TYR A 14 1.48 12.55 7.14
CA TYR A 14 0.54 12.13 6.09
C TYR A 14 -0.91 12.31 6.53
N ILE A 15 -1.27 11.88 7.75
CA ILE A 15 -2.62 12.03 8.31
C ILE A 15 -2.99 13.52 8.45
N LEU A 16 -2.06 14.37 8.90
CA LEU A 16 -2.28 15.81 9.00
C LEU A 16 -2.48 16.45 7.61
N SER A 17 -1.72 16.02 6.60
CA SER A 17 -1.89 16.46 5.21
C SER A 17 -3.27 16.09 4.65
N ILE A 18 -3.76 14.87 4.95
CA ILE A 18 -5.13 14.45 4.58
C ILE A 18 -6.19 15.34 5.24
N ARG A 19 -6.01 15.68 6.51
CA ARG A 19 -6.95 16.56 7.24
C ARG A 19 -6.99 17.98 6.69
N ARG A 20 -5.85 18.49 6.23
CA ARG A 20 -5.73 19.81 5.58
C ARG A 20 -6.34 19.82 4.18
N GLY A 21 -6.47 18.64 3.56
CA GLY A 21 -7.02 18.47 2.21
C GLY A 21 -5.98 18.59 1.10
N ASP A 22 -4.70 18.74 1.49
CA ASP A 22 -3.52 18.77 0.63
C ASP A 22 -3.33 17.38 -0.01
N THR A 23 -3.54 16.32 0.77
CA THR A 23 -3.51 14.92 0.30
C THR A 23 -4.91 14.32 0.28
N ARG A 24 -5.23 13.57 -0.78
CA ARG A 24 -6.52 12.93 -1.00
C ARG A 24 -6.29 11.45 -1.36
N PRO A 25 -5.99 10.57 -0.42
CA PRO A 25 -5.81 9.14 -0.68
C PRO A 25 -6.98 8.48 -1.43
N ASN A 26 -6.69 7.53 -2.33
CA ASN A 26 -7.75 6.73 -2.95
C ASN A 26 -8.37 5.74 -1.96
N ARG A 27 -9.68 5.88 -1.70
CA ARG A 27 -10.43 5.08 -0.72
C ARG A 27 -10.33 3.57 -0.96
N VAL A 28 -10.35 3.15 -2.22
CA VAL A 28 -10.34 1.72 -2.60
C VAL A 28 -8.96 1.12 -2.38
N THR A 29 -7.90 1.82 -2.80
CA THR A 29 -6.52 1.38 -2.58
C THR A 29 -6.24 1.13 -1.10
N TRP A 30 -6.52 2.13 -0.28
CA TRP A 30 -6.26 2.03 1.15
C TRP A 30 -7.15 1.00 1.83
N GLY A 31 -8.40 0.84 1.40
CA GLY A 31 -9.28 -0.22 1.90
C GLY A 31 -8.79 -1.63 1.57
N ILE A 32 -8.31 -1.84 0.33
CA ILE A 32 -7.72 -3.13 -0.09
C ILE A 32 -6.46 -3.42 0.72
N TRP A 33 -5.54 -2.48 0.82
CA TRP A 33 -4.31 -2.65 1.60
C TRP A 33 -4.57 -2.88 3.08
N THR A 34 -5.56 -2.21 3.68
CA THR A 34 -5.99 -2.49 5.05
C THR A 34 -6.46 -3.93 5.21
N THR A 35 -7.24 -4.43 4.25
CA THR A 35 -7.72 -5.82 4.25
C THR A 35 -6.56 -6.81 4.18
N ILE A 36 -5.60 -6.56 3.29
CA ILE A 36 -4.35 -7.35 3.19
C ILE A 36 -3.58 -7.32 4.52
N GLY A 37 -3.47 -6.15 5.16
CA GLY A 37 -2.82 -5.99 6.46
C GLY A 37 -3.46 -6.85 7.55
N PHE A 38 -4.80 -6.93 7.61
CA PHE A 38 -5.48 -7.79 8.59
C PHE A 38 -5.20 -9.28 8.34
N ILE A 39 -5.21 -9.70 7.07
CA ILE A 39 -4.87 -11.07 6.68
C ILE A 39 -3.44 -11.42 7.09
N LEU A 40 -2.51 -10.48 6.89
CA LEU A 40 -1.10 -10.64 7.28
C LEU A 40 -0.95 -10.83 8.80
N VAL A 41 -1.61 -9.99 9.59
CA VAL A 41 -1.61 -10.12 11.06
C VAL A 41 -2.18 -11.47 11.50
N GLY A 42 -3.32 -11.88 10.94
CA GLY A 42 -3.93 -13.18 11.23
C GLY A 42 -3.01 -14.35 10.87
N SER A 43 -2.31 -14.25 9.74
CA SER A 43 -1.35 -15.27 9.29
C SER A 43 -0.16 -15.38 10.25
N TYR A 44 0.40 -14.26 10.70
CA TYR A 44 1.50 -14.24 11.69
C TYR A 44 1.06 -14.80 13.04
N TYR A 45 -0.18 -14.54 13.44
CA TYR A 45 -0.75 -15.08 14.68
C TYR A 45 -0.91 -16.60 14.59
N ALA A 46 -1.43 -17.11 13.47
CA ALA A 46 -1.65 -18.54 13.25
C ALA A 46 -0.36 -19.38 13.29
N ILE A 47 0.77 -18.82 12.85
CA ILE A 47 2.09 -19.48 12.89
C ILE A 47 2.85 -19.26 14.21
N GLY A 48 2.24 -18.59 15.21
CA GLY A 48 2.85 -18.35 16.51
C GLY A 48 3.96 -17.29 16.53
N ALA A 49 4.08 -16.46 15.49
CA ALA A 49 5.11 -15.42 15.36
C ALA A 49 4.80 -14.16 16.20
N THR A 50 4.51 -14.35 17.49
CA THR A 50 4.00 -13.29 18.39
C THR A 50 5.02 -12.18 18.67
N ASN A 51 6.32 -12.50 18.67
CA ASN A 51 7.37 -11.51 18.92
C ASN A 51 7.55 -10.50 17.77
N THR A 52 7.27 -10.91 16.53
CA THR A 52 7.39 -10.06 15.33
C THR A 52 6.07 -9.39 14.93
N LEU A 53 4.95 -9.75 15.59
CA LEU A 53 3.59 -9.30 15.27
C LEU A 53 3.38 -7.79 15.38
N TRP A 54 4.16 -7.12 16.21
CA TRP A 54 4.03 -5.68 16.50
C TRP A 54 4.16 -4.79 15.26
N LEU A 55 5.01 -5.17 14.29
CA LEU A 55 5.20 -4.39 13.08
C LEU A 55 4.01 -4.52 12.11
N PRO A 56 3.55 -5.73 11.75
CA PRO A 56 2.30 -5.92 11.01
C PRO A 56 1.08 -5.27 11.67
N ILE A 57 0.94 -5.34 13.01
CA ILE A 57 -0.13 -4.67 13.74
C ILE A 57 -0.07 -3.14 13.53
N ALA A 58 1.09 -2.54 13.76
CA ALA A 58 1.26 -1.10 13.59
C ALA A 58 0.96 -0.66 12.14
N GLN A 59 1.36 -1.47 11.17
CA GLN A 59 1.10 -1.24 9.76
C GLN A 59 -0.41 -1.27 9.45
N VAL A 60 -1.13 -2.32 9.86
CA VAL A 60 -2.58 -2.42 9.58
C VAL A 60 -3.36 -1.33 10.30
N ILE A 61 -2.97 -0.95 11.53
CA ILE A 61 -3.59 0.17 12.24
C ILE A 61 -3.39 1.47 11.46
N SER A 62 -2.16 1.71 10.96
CA SER A 62 -1.88 2.91 10.16
C SER A 62 -2.71 2.94 8.88
N GLN A 63 -2.76 1.82 8.15
CA GLN A 63 -3.56 1.68 6.93
C GLN A 63 -5.06 1.86 7.21
N LEU A 64 -5.56 1.33 8.33
CA LEU A 64 -6.95 1.49 8.76
C LEU A 64 -7.27 2.96 9.06
N ILE A 65 -6.38 3.66 9.78
CA ILE A 65 -6.53 5.09 10.05
C ILE A 65 -6.59 5.85 8.73
N ILE A 66 -5.63 5.62 7.83
CA ILE A 66 -5.58 6.29 6.52
C ILE A 66 -6.84 6.00 5.71
N THR A 67 -7.32 4.75 5.71
CA THR A 67 -8.59 4.37 5.08
C THR A 67 -9.75 5.19 5.63
N CYS A 68 -9.93 5.22 6.96
CA CYS A 68 -10.99 6.00 7.60
C CYS A 68 -10.92 7.50 7.21
N TYR A 69 -9.72 8.08 7.19
CA TYR A 69 -9.51 9.46 6.76
C TYR A 69 -9.74 9.65 5.25
N ALA A 70 -9.39 8.68 4.41
CA ALA A 70 -9.66 8.70 2.99
C ALA A 70 -11.17 8.73 2.71
N PHE A 71 -11.95 7.91 3.42
CA PHE A 71 -13.41 7.90 3.30
C PHE A 71 -14.04 9.22 3.77
N LYS A 72 -13.51 9.82 4.84
CA LYS A 72 -14.05 11.06 5.42
C LYS A 72 -13.66 12.32 4.64
N TYR A 73 -12.42 12.44 4.19
CA TYR A 73 -11.86 13.70 3.67
C TYR A 73 -11.58 13.69 2.15
N SER A 74 -11.29 12.53 1.56
CA SER A 74 -10.98 12.49 0.12
C SER A 74 -12.28 12.55 -0.67
N LYS A 75 -12.53 13.67 -1.35
CA LYS A 75 -13.70 13.84 -2.23
C LYS A 75 -13.45 13.13 -3.57
N GLY A 76 -14.44 12.38 -4.06
CA GLY A 76 -14.33 11.66 -5.32
C GLY A 76 -15.43 10.61 -5.48
N ARG A 77 -15.93 10.42 -6.72
CA ARG A 77 -16.88 9.35 -7.04
C ARG A 77 -16.12 8.06 -7.26
N TRP A 78 -16.72 6.94 -6.85
CA TRP A 78 -16.19 5.61 -7.14
C TRP A 78 -16.14 5.41 -8.66
N GLN A 79 -14.95 5.19 -9.18
CA GLN A 79 -14.75 4.93 -10.60
C GLN A 79 -15.15 3.49 -10.96
N ARG A 80 -15.38 3.22 -12.24
CA ARG A 80 -15.59 1.83 -12.70
C ARG A 80 -14.39 0.95 -12.35
N LEU A 81 -13.18 1.49 -12.46
CA LEU A 81 -11.94 0.82 -12.12
C LEU A 81 -11.89 0.42 -10.64
N ASP A 82 -12.30 1.29 -9.73
CA ASP A 82 -12.36 1.01 -8.29
C ASP A 82 -13.19 -0.24 -7.98
N ARG A 83 -14.35 -0.40 -8.65
CA ARG A 83 -15.21 -1.58 -8.50
C ARG A 83 -14.58 -2.86 -9.06
N ILE A 84 -13.88 -2.76 -10.18
CA ILE A 84 -13.16 -3.89 -10.78
C ILE A 84 -12.02 -4.33 -9.86
N CYS A 85 -11.25 -3.39 -9.31
CA CYS A 85 -10.19 -3.68 -8.36
C CYS A 85 -10.72 -4.35 -7.09
N LEU A 86 -11.84 -3.88 -6.54
CA LEU A 86 -12.48 -4.52 -5.38
C LEU A 86 -12.99 -5.93 -5.69
N ALA A 87 -13.64 -6.12 -6.84
CA ALA A 87 -14.11 -7.43 -7.26
C ALA A 87 -12.93 -8.41 -7.47
N GLY A 88 -11.86 -7.93 -8.12
CA GLY A 88 -10.63 -8.69 -8.32
C GLY A 88 -9.95 -9.04 -7.00
N ALA A 89 -9.83 -8.10 -6.06
CA ALA A 89 -9.27 -8.35 -4.74
C ALA A 89 -10.10 -9.39 -3.95
N GLY A 90 -11.43 -9.33 -4.04
CA GLY A 90 -12.32 -10.33 -3.47
C GLY A 90 -12.15 -11.72 -4.10
N LEU A 91 -11.96 -11.79 -5.41
CA LEU A 91 -11.69 -13.04 -6.12
C LEU A 91 -10.33 -13.64 -5.72
N SER A 92 -9.27 -12.82 -5.69
CA SER A 92 -7.94 -13.26 -5.25
C SER A 92 -7.96 -13.77 -3.81
N LEU A 93 -8.73 -13.13 -2.92
CA LEU A 93 -8.93 -13.59 -1.55
C LEU A 93 -9.61 -14.97 -1.49
N LEU A 94 -10.66 -15.16 -2.29
CA LEU A 94 -11.38 -16.44 -2.37
C LEU A 94 -10.48 -17.58 -2.91
N LEU A 95 -9.67 -17.28 -3.92
CA LEU A 95 -8.73 -18.23 -4.50
C LEU A 95 -7.62 -18.60 -3.50
N TRP A 96 -7.09 -17.61 -2.77
CA TRP A 96 -6.12 -17.85 -1.71
C TRP A 96 -6.69 -18.81 -0.66
N TRP A 97 -7.90 -18.55 -0.16
CA TRP A 97 -8.54 -19.34 0.88
C TRP A 97 -8.71 -20.83 0.50
N ARG A 98 -8.89 -21.14 -0.79
CA ARG A 98 -8.99 -22.51 -1.30
C ARG A 98 -7.66 -23.19 -1.61
N SER A 99 -6.58 -22.44 -1.79
CA SER A 99 -5.36 -22.95 -2.43
C SER A 99 -4.50 -23.84 -1.53
N GLY A 100 -4.45 -23.59 -0.21
CA GLY A 100 -3.62 -24.32 0.76
C GLY A 100 -2.10 -24.24 0.55
N SER A 101 -1.62 -23.62 -0.54
CA SER A 101 -0.20 -23.56 -0.92
C SER A 101 0.42 -22.20 -0.53
N PRO A 102 1.58 -22.17 0.17
CA PRO A 102 2.27 -20.93 0.52
C PRO A 102 2.65 -20.07 -0.69
N LEU A 103 3.04 -20.70 -1.81
CA LEU A 103 3.43 -19.96 -3.02
C LEU A 103 2.22 -19.32 -3.70
N VAL A 104 1.09 -20.03 -3.75
CA VAL A 104 -0.17 -19.47 -4.30
C VAL A 104 -0.67 -18.35 -3.40
N ALA A 105 -0.54 -18.50 -2.08
CA ALA A 105 -0.86 -17.44 -1.12
C ALA A 105 -0.02 -16.18 -1.35
N LEU A 106 1.29 -16.33 -1.56
CA LEU A 106 2.18 -15.22 -1.89
C LEU A 106 1.77 -14.54 -3.20
N ALA A 107 1.54 -15.31 -4.26
CA ALA A 107 1.15 -14.79 -5.56
C ALA A 107 -0.21 -14.05 -5.52
N MET A 108 -1.19 -14.60 -4.80
CA MET A 108 -2.51 -13.96 -4.65
C MET A 108 -2.43 -12.69 -3.80
N ASN A 109 -1.59 -12.66 -2.75
CA ASN A 109 -1.35 -11.44 -1.99
C ASN A 109 -0.73 -10.34 -2.85
N ILE A 110 0.30 -10.67 -3.65
CA ILE A 110 0.91 -9.71 -4.59
C ILE A 110 -0.14 -9.22 -5.60
N ALA A 111 -0.96 -10.12 -6.15
CA ALA A 111 -2.01 -9.75 -7.09
C ALA A 111 -3.06 -8.80 -6.45
N MET A 112 -3.51 -9.10 -5.23
CA MET A 112 -4.39 -8.20 -4.48
C MET A 112 -3.76 -6.83 -4.25
N ASP A 113 -2.48 -6.81 -3.90
CA ASP A 113 -1.76 -5.57 -3.65
C ASP A 113 -1.63 -4.72 -4.93
N ILE A 114 -1.29 -5.36 -6.06
CA ILE A 114 -1.26 -4.71 -7.38
C ILE A 114 -2.63 -4.12 -7.71
N LEU A 115 -3.71 -4.90 -7.56
CA LEU A 115 -5.07 -4.44 -7.80
C LEU A 115 -5.43 -3.26 -6.87
N GLY A 116 -4.96 -3.31 -5.63
CA GLY A 116 -5.04 -2.22 -4.65
C GLY A 116 -4.31 -0.97 -5.12
N ALA A 117 -3.13 -1.09 -5.74
CA ALA A 117 -2.33 0.04 -6.17
C ALA A 117 -2.86 0.78 -7.41
N ILE A 118 -3.53 0.08 -8.34
CA ILE A 118 -3.96 0.65 -9.64
C ILE A 118 -4.78 1.95 -9.49
N PRO A 119 -5.81 2.05 -8.62
CA PRO A 119 -6.59 3.28 -8.45
C PRO A 119 -5.73 4.48 -8.03
N THR A 120 -4.75 4.28 -7.15
CA THR A 120 -3.80 5.32 -6.75
C THR A 120 -2.86 5.69 -7.89
N ILE A 121 -2.27 4.72 -8.59
CA ILE A 121 -1.39 4.98 -9.75
C ILE A 121 -2.14 5.81 -10.82
N LYS A 122 -3.36 5.38 -11.15
CA LYS A 122 -4.22 6.11 -12.10
C LYS A 122 -4.51 7.51 -11.61
N LYS A 123 -4.83 7.67 -10.32
CA LYS A 123 -5.12 8.97 -9.73
C LYS A 123 -3.92 9.90 -9.82
N ILE A 124 -2.74 9.46 -9.41
CA ILE A 124 -1.49 10.23 -9.46
C ILE A 124 -1.16 10.62 -10.92
N TYR A 125 -1.40 9.71 -11.88
CA TYR A 125 -1.17 10.02 -13.30
C TYR A 125 -1.97 11.23 -13.79
N TYR A 126 -3.21 11.42 -13.31
CA TYR A 126 -4.06 12.56 -13.71
C TYR A 126 -3.97 13.75 -12.74
N GLU A 127 -3.75 13.49 -11.45
CA GLU A 127 -3.74 14.46 -10.35
C GLU A 127 -2.53 14.18 -9.43
N PRO A 128 -1.29 14.51 -9.84
CA PRO A 128 -0.09 14.18 -9.07
C PRO A 128 -0.05 14.85 -7.69
N ASP A 129 -0.58 16.07 -7.56
CA ASP A 129 -0.66 16.81 -6.29
C ASP A 129 -1.67 16.19 -5.30
N SER A 130 -2.40 15.15 -5.71
CA SER A 130 -3.40 14.53 -4.84
C SER A 130 -2.81 13.60 -3.79
N GLU A 131 -1.50 13.29 -3.86
CA GLU A 131 -0.79 12.43 -2.93
C GLU A 131 0.44 13.15 -2.36
N ASP A 132 0.89 12.72 -1.18
CA ASP A 132 1.99 13.36 -0.46
C ASP A 132 3.36 12.85 -0.92
N LEU A 133 4.18 13.72 -1.51
CA LEU A 133 5.49 13.33 -2.02
C LEU A 133 6.41 12.77 -0.92
N LEU A 134 6.41 13.39 0.27
CA LEU A 134 7.29 12.99 1.36
C LEU A 134 6.99 11.55 1.83
N PHE A 135 5.70 11.21 1.98
CA PHE A 135 5.25 9.86 2.29
C PHE A 135 5.77 8.84 1.28
N TRP A 136 5.66 9.13 -0.02
CA TRP A 136 6.12 8.21 -1.06
C TRP A 136 7.64 8.10 -1.18
N VAL A 137 8.38 9.17 -0.89
CA VAL A 137 9.85 9.11 -0.76
C VAL A 137 10.28 8.22 0.41
N MET A 138 9.60 8.35 1.56
CA MET A 138 9.86 7.49 2.71
C MET A 138 9.52 6.02 2.40
N ALA A 139 8.39 5.77 1.73
CA ALA A 139 7.99 4.43 1.31
C ALA A 139 9.00 3.81 0.32
N PHE A 140 9.45 4.58 -0.68
CA PHE A 140 10.48 4.13 -1.61
C PHE A 140 11.78 3.79 -0.89
N SER A 141 12.25 4.67 -0.01
CA SER A 141 13.47 4.44 0.78
C SER A 141 13.36 3.18 1.64
N ALA A 142 12.22 2.97 2.29
CA ALA A 142 11.95 1.75 3.05
C ALA A 142 11.96 0.50 2.17
N SER A 143 11.40 0.55 0.96
CA SER A 143 11.44 -0.58 0.03
C SER A 143 12.84 -0.91 -0.49
N VAL A 144 13.70 0.09 -0.69
CA VAL A 144 15.12 -0.12 -1.01
C VAL A 144 15.82 -0.84 0.14
N LEU A 145 15.66 -0.35 1.37
CA LEU A 145 16.26 -0.99 2.55
C LEU A 145 15.75 -2.43 2.73
N ASN A 146 14.45 -2.67 2.48
CA ASN A 146 13.87 -4.01 2.55
C ASN A 146 14.49 -4.95 1.51
N LEU A 147 14.70 -4.48 0.28
CA LEU A 147 15.33 -5.28 -0.77
C LEU A 147 16.80 -5.59 -0.46
N LEU A 148 17.54 -4.63 0.11
CA LEU A 148 18.94 -4.80 0.53
C LEU A 148 19.10 -5.71 1.76
N ALA A 149 18.07 -5.84 2.59
CA ALA A 149 18.08 -6.70 3.77
C ALA A 149 17.84 -8.19 3.47
N ILE A 150 17.59 -8.56 2.20
CA ILE A 150 17.35 -9.95 1.81
C ILE A 150 18.66 -10.73 1.85
N GLU A 151 18.74 -11.72 2.74
CA GLU A 151 19.90 -12.61 2.86
C GLU A 151 19.84 -13.83 1.92
N SER A 152 18.63 -14.21 1.49
CA SER A 152 18.38 -15.41 0.67
C SER A 152 17.70 -15.06 -0.65
N PHE A 153 18.39 -15.29 -1.76
CA PHE A 153 17.90 -15.02 -3.12
C PHE A 153 16.98 -16.12 -3.67
N THR A 154 16.06 -16.64 -2.85
CA THR A 154 14.99 -17.52 -3.36
C THR A 154 13.81 -16.68 -3.84
N LEU A 155 13.07 -17.23 -4.80
CA LEU A 155 11.93 -16.54 -5.42
C LEU A 155 10.91 -16.06 -4.37
N SER A 156 10.64 -16.87 -3.34
CA SER A 156 9.67 -16.54 -2.30
C SER A 156 10.07 -15.35 -1.42
N PHE A 157 11.36 -15.14 -1.18
CA PHE A 157 11.83 -13.98 -0.41
C PHE A 157 11.97 -12.72 -1.29
N LEU A 158 12.25 -12.87 -2.58
CA LEU A 158 12.50 -11.74 -3.48
C LEU A 158 11.22 -11.12 -4.05
N LEU A 159 10.20 -11.93 -4.35
CA LEU A 159 9.01 -11.51 -5.10
C LEU A 159 8.31 -10.28 -4.52
N PHE A 160 7.98 -10.32 -3.23
CA PHE A 160 7.20 -9.25 -2.59
C PHE A 160 8.02 -7.95 -2.38
N PRO A 161 9.27 -8.00 -1.85
CA PRO A 161 10.11 -6.81 -1.76
C PRO A 161 10.40 -6.16 -3.12
N LEU A 162 10.67 -6.97 -4.16
CA LEU A 162 10.90 -6.46 -5.52
C LEU A 162 9.64 -5.78 -6.06
N TYR A 163 8.48 -6.39 -5.87
CA TYR A 163 7.19 -5.77 -6.23
C TYR A 163 6.99 -4.41 -5.53
N LEU A 164 7.19 -4.34 -4.21
CA LEU A 164 7.04 -3.08 -3.47
C LEU A 164 7.98 -1.99 -3.96
N PHE A 165 9.23 -2.35 -4.25
CA PHE A 165 10.19 -1.42 -4.86
C PHE A 165 9.67 -0.88 -6.20
N MET A 166 9.19 -1.77 -7.09
CA MET A 166 8.64 -1.38 -8.39
C MET A 166 7.39 -0.51 -8.28
N LEU A 167 6.50 -0.79 -7.33
CA LEU A 167 5.34 0.05 -7.05
C LEU A 167 5.78 1.45 -6.60
N ASN A 168 6.64 1.53 -5.59
CA ASN A 168 7.03 2.80 -4.98
C ASN A 168 7.81 3.69 -5.95
N ILE A 169 8.71 3.11 -6.76
CA ILE A 169 9.43 3.88 -7.78
C ILE A 169 8.48 4.38 -8.88
N THR A 170 7.50 3.56 -9.29
CA THR A 170 6.49 3.97 -10.27
C THR A 170 5.71 5.17 -9.76
N VAL A 171 5.23 5.10 -8.51
CA VAL A 171 4.52 6.21 -7.88
C VAL A 171 5.39 7.46 -7.79
N LEU A 172 6.64 7.32 -7.34
CA LEU A 172 7.56 8.45 -7.19
C LEU A 172 7.87 9.14 -8.53
N ILE A 173 8.07 8.37 -9.60
CA ILE A 173 8.26 8.91 -10.96
C ILE A 173 7.01 9.67 -11.40
N LEU A 174 5.82 9.15 -11.15
CA LEU A 174 4.58 9.82 -11.54
C LEU A 174 4.34 11.12 -10.77
N LEU A 175 4.70 11.16 -9.47
CA LEU A 175 4.59 12.36 -8.64
C LEU A 175 5.56 13.47 -9.05
N THR A 176 6.75 13.10 -9.54
CA THR A 176 7.82 14.05 -9.90
C THR A 176 7.84 14.41 -11.39
N ARG A 177 6.93 13.85 -12.19
CA ARG A 177 6.84 14.10 -13.63
C ARG A 177 6.59 15.58 -13.92
N PRO A 178 7.38 16.24 -14.78
CA PRO A 178 7.17 17.63 -15.18
C PRO A 178 5.78 17.83 -15.80
N ARG A 179 5.10 18.92 -15.38
CA ARG A 179 3.82 19.33 -15.96
C ARG A 179 4.04 19.93 -17.33
N TRP A 180 3.65 19.19 -18.38
CA TRP A 180 3.60 19.72 -19.74
C TRP A 180 2.67 20.94 -19.85
N SER A 181 1.72 21.15 -18.93
CA SER A 181 0.83 22.32 -18.90
C SER A 181 1.39 23.56 -18.19
N GLN A 182 2.49 23.45 -17.44
CA GLN A 182 3.15 24.61 -16.80
C GLN A 182 4.32 25.17 -17.64
N LEU A 183 4.75 24.45 -18.67
CA LEU A 183 5.81 24.89 -19.60
C LEU A 183 5.28 25.79 -20.74
N TRP A 184 3.96 25.97 -20.84
CA TRP A 184 3.30 26.82 -21.84
C TRP A 184 2.35 27.85 -21.19
N GLY A 185 2.64 28.27 -19.96
CA GLY A 185 1.90 29.31 -19.22
C GLY A 185 2.60 30.66 -19.31
#